data_AF-U9VQ39-F1
#
_entry.id   AF-U9VQ39-F1
#
_cell.length_a   1.000
_cell.length_b   1.000
_cell.length_c   1.000
_cell.angle_alpha   90.00
_cell.angle_beta   90.00
_cell.angle_gamma   90.00
#
_symmetry.space_group_name_H-M   'P 1'
#
loop_
_entity.id
_entity.type
_entity.pdbx_description
1 polymer ?
#
loop_
_entity_poly.entity_id
_entity_poly.type
_entity_poly.pdbx_seq_one_letter_code
_entity_poly.pdbx_strand_id
1 'polypeptide(L)'
;MTNSSFQYKEKFDEVAPNCKSNFQRTLQHKDWVDGKSVVKAEKSATDEGFNARFHKIQADFDALGMDSNQAFLCIAEMRQSLFNLLEEIRTEFNWIRGIADLAGKQAAQELGNQRNQLVNDAFQELVNSGYNPPSQSAINACMRDLGIFLDAIIESCNLLSYEPIDYVYSQSRETFPALGIESVLPQTALQHMKDNHNLGIETARIANHYFDYAIQKFD
;
A
#
# COMPACT_ATOMS: atom_id res chain seq x y z
N MET A 1 2.19 -18.80 3.56
CA MET A 1 1.68 -17.61 2.83
C MET A 1 2.72 -16.51 3.00
N THR A 2 3.19 -15.95 1.89
CA THR A 2 4.25 -14.94 1.91
C THR A 2 3.70 -13.65 2.48
N ASN A 3 4.21 -13.26 3.64
CA ASN A 3 4.00 -11.95 4.24
C ASN A 3 4.70 -10.91 3.34
N SER A 4 4.07 -10.58 2.21
CA SER A 4 4.68 -9.75 1.18
C SER A 4 4.72 -8.31 1.66
N SER A 5 5.85 -7.83 2.16
CA SER A 5 6.01 -6.41 2.44
C SER A 5 5.61 -5.58 1.22
N PHE A 6 4.99 -4.42 1.45
CA PHE A 6 4.77 -3.43 0.40
C PHE A 6 6.11 -3.08 -0.25
N GLN A 7 6.12 -3.14 -1.57
CA GLN A 7 7.23 -2.78 -2.44
C GLN A 7 6.67 -1.92 -3.57
N TYR A 8 7.42 -0.88 -3.95
CA TYR A 8 7.11 -0.14 -5.16
C TYR A 8 7.26 -1.05 -6.38
N LYS A 9 6.30 -0.97 -7.30
CA LYS A 9 6.34 -1.74 -8.55
C LYS A 9 7.51 -1.32 -9.43
N GLU A 10 7.77 -0.02 -9.49
CA GLU A 10 8.89 0.54 -10.22
C GLU A 10 10.05 0.81 -9.27
N LYS A 11 11.25 0.42 -9.70
CA LYS A 11 12.47 0.69 -8.95
C LYS A 11 12.85 2.16 -9.14
N PHE A 12 12.95 2.89 -8.05
CA PHE A 12 13.50 4.24 -8.04
C PHE A 12 14.86 4.20 -7.36
N ASP A 13 15.95 4.25 -8.12
CA ASP A 13 17.30 4.19 -7.56
C ASP A 13 17.69 5.54 -6.94
N GLU A 14 18.32 5.52 -5.76
CA GLU A 14 18.84 6.70 -5.06
C GLU A 14 19.75 7.55 -5.95
N VAL A 15 20.57 6.89 -6.78
CA VAL A 15 21.54 7.52 -7.68
C VAL A 15 21.25 7.13 -9.12
N ALA A 16 21.40 8.08 -10.04
CA ALA A 16 21.37 7.84 -11.48
C ALA A 16 22.77 8.15 -12.06
N PRO A 17 23.69 7.17 -12.15
CA PRO A 17 25.09 7.42 -12.53
C PRO A 17 25.29 8.08 -13.90
N ASN A 18 24.29 7.92 -14.77
CA ASN A 18 24.29 8.48 -16.12
C ASN A 18 23.78 9.94 -16.17
N CYS A 19 23.23 10.47 -15.07
CA CYS A 19 22.71 11.83 -14.97
C CYS A 19 23.76 12.77 -14.37
N LYS A 20 24.82 13.04 -15.14
CA LYS A 20 25.90 13.96 -14.74
C LYS A 20 26.27 14.90 -15.88
N SER A 21 26.71 16.11 -15.54
CA SER A 21 27.29 17.01 -16.53
C SER A 21 28.59 16.42 -17.07
N ASN A 22 28.69 16.33 -18.40
CA ASN A 22 29.94 16.05 -19.09
C ASN A 22 30.47 17.31 -19.80
N PHE A 23 29.95 18.50 -19.47
CA PHE A 23 30.39 19.74 -20.09
C PHE A 23 31.87 19.98 -19.78
N GLN A 24 32.65 20.18 -20.84
CA GLN A 24 34.04 20.58 -20.75
C GLN A 24 34.26 21.70 -21.77
N ARG A 25 34.69 22.88 -21.30
CA ARG A 25 35.03 23.98 -22.22
C ARG A 25 36.27 23.58 -23.03
N THR A 26 36.08 23.42 -24.34
CA THR A 26 37.18 23.17 -25.29
C THR A 26 37.66 24.44 -26.00
N LEU A 27 36.83 25.50 -26.04
CA LEU A 27 37.19 26.76 -26.65
C LEU A 27 38.35 27.42 -25.89
N GLN A 28 39.52 27.53 -26.51
CA GLN A 28 40.65 28.30 -25.99
C GLN A 28 41.10 29.31 -27.02
N HIS A 29 40.91 30.60 -26.70
CA HIS A 29 41.40 31.70 -27.49
C HIS A 29 42.90 31.91 -27.24
N LYS A 30 43.65 32.14 -28.31
CA LYS A 30 45.03 32.64 -28.26
C LYS A 30 45.01 34.06 -28.77
N ASP A 31 45.54 34.98 -27.99
CA ASP A 31 45.49 36.40 -28.30
C ASP A 31 46.13 36.70 -29.67
N TRP A 32 45.38 37.46 -30.46
CA TRP A 32 45.90 38.06 -31.67
C TRP A 32 46.75 39.27 -31.32
N VAL A 33 47.61 39.67 -32.26
CA VAL A 33 48.49 40.83 -32.12
C VAL A 33 48.31 41.72 -33.34
N ASP A 34 48.11 43.02 -33.11
CA ASP A 34 47.95 44.01 -34.18
C ASP A 34 49.19 44.04 -35.08
N GLY A 35 48.97 44.23 -36.39
CA GLY A 35 50.04 44.20 -37.40
C GLY A 35 50.63 42.81 -37.69
N LYS A 36 50.31 41.78 -36.90
CA LYS A 36 50.63 40.37 -37.17
C LYS A 36 49.42 39.55 -37.59
N SER A 37 48.25 39.86 -37.01
CA SER A 37 46.99 39.18 -37.26
C SER A 37 46.12 40.00 -38.22
N VAL A 38 45.21 39.32 -38.93
CA VAL A 38 44.30 39.98 -39.90
C VAL A 38 43.13 40.71 -39.23
N VAL A 39 42.96 40.56 -37.91
CA VAL A 39 41.91 41.18 -37.12
C VAL A 39 42.46 42.33 -36.28
N LYS A 40 41.59 43.28 -35.92
CA LYS A 40 41.89 44.32 -34.93
C LYS A 40 41.88 43.70 -33.52
N ALA A 41 43.04 43.26 -33.07
CA ALA A 41 43.20 42.46 -31.88
C ALA A 41 43.11 43.29 -30.60
N GLU A 42 43.78 44.45 -30.59
CA GLU A 42 43.90 45.30 -29.41
C GLU A 42 42.75 46.31 -29.28
N LYS A 43 42.58 46.81 -28.05
CA LYS A 43 41.60 47.85 -27.74
C LYS A 43 42.03 49.19 -28.33
N SER A 44 41.07 49.93 -28.87
CA SER A 44 41.24 51.29 -29.38
C SER A 44 40.25 52.25 -28.74
N ALA A 45 40.34 53.55 -29.07
CA ALA A 45 39.41 54.56 -28.54
C ALA A 45 37.93 54.29 -28.87
N THR A 46 37.63 53.60 -29.97
CA THR A 46 36.26 53.36 -30.45
C THR A 46 35.85 51.89 -30.52
N ASP A 47 36.74 50.97 -30.16
CA ASP A 47 36.50 49.52 -30.26
C ASP A 47 37.23 48.77 -29.13
N GLU A 48 36.53 47.84 -28.51
CA GLU A 48 37.04 46.96 -27.46
C GLU A 48 38.15 46.00 -27.94
N GLY A 49 38.19 45.70 -29.25
CA GLY A 49 39.15 44.75 -29.84
C GLY A 49 38.68 43.30 -29.76
N PHE A 50 39.20 42.45 -30.64
CA PHE A 50 38.78 41.05 -30.74
C PHE A 50 39.20 40.21 -29.52
N ASN A 51 40.38 40.43 -28.93
CA ASN A 51 40.84 39.63 -27.79
C ASN A 51 39.90 39.78 -26.59
N ALA A 52 39.51 41.02 -26.26
CA ALA A 52 38.59 41.28 -25.15
C ALA A 52 37.22 40.62 -25.34
N ARG A 53 36.67 40.66 -26.56
CA ARG A 53 35.39 39.99 -26.88
C ARG A 53 35.50 38.47 -26.74
N PHE A 54 36.60 37.87 -27.21
CA PHE A 54 36.80 36.42 -27.07
C PHE A 54 37.04 35.98 -25.63
N HIS A 55 37.74 36.78 -24.82
CA HIS A 55 37.86 36.51 -23.39
C HIS A 55 36.53 36.58 -22.66
N LYS A 56 35.63 37.52 -23.02
CA LYS A 56 34.27 37.55 -22.50
C LYS A 56 33.51 36.27 -22.85
N ILE A 57 33.59 35.81 -24.10
CA ILE A 57 32.99 34.55 -24.53
C ILE A 57 33.55 33.36 -23.73
N GLN A 58 34.86 33.32 -23.47
CA GLN A 58 35.46 32.27 -22.64
C GLN A 58 34.91 32.30 -21.21
N ALA A 59 34.80 33.49 -20.61
CA ALA A 59 34.25 33.66 -19.27
C ALA A 59 32.77 33.24 -19.20
N ASP A 60 31.97 33.56 -20.21
CA ASP A 60 30.57 33.14 -20.30
C ASP A 60 30.45 31.60 -20.40
N PHE A 61 31.34 30.95 -21.14
CA PHE A 61 31.38 29.47 -21.19
C PHE A 61 31.85 28.83 -19.89
N ASP A 62 32.79 29.46 -19.18
CA ASP A 62 33.20 29.02 -17.84
C ASP A 62 32.02 29.13 -16.85
N ALA A 63 31.29 30.25 -16.87
CA ALA A 63 30.08 30.45 -16.07
C ALA A 63 28.99 29.40 -16.40
N LEU A 64 28.70 29.20 -17.69
CA LEU A 64 27.74 28.19 -18.12
C LEU A 64 28.14 26.77 -17.67
N GLY A 65 29.43 26.46 -17.69
CA GLY A 65 29.94 25.18 -17.20
C GLY A 65 29.71 24.98 -15.70
N MET A 66 29.96 26.04 -14.91
CA MET A 66 29.69 26.03 -13.47
C MET A 66 28.19 25.89 -13.17
N ASP A 67 27.34 26.68 -13.83
CA ASP A 67 25.89 26.65 -13.65
C ASP A 67 25.31 25.29 -14.05
N SER A 68 25.76 24.73 -15.17
CA SER A 68 25.37 23.39 -15.60
C SER A 68 25.78 22.35 -14.57
N ASN A 69 27.02 22.39 -14.07
CA ASN A 69 27.48 21.44 -13.07
C ASN A 69 26.65 21.54 -11.78
N GLN A 70 26.39 22.77 -11.32
CA GLN A 70 25.56 23.03 -10.14
C GLN A 70 24.13 22.50 -10.32
N ALA A 71 23.52 22.69 -11.50
CA ALA A 71 22.19 22.18 -11.80
C ALA A 71 22.13 20.64 -11.69
N PHE A 72 23.12 19.92 -12.24
CA PHE A 72 23.18 18.46 -12.11
C PHE A 72 23.38 18.01 -10.66
N LEU A 73 24.16 18.73 -9.86
CA LEU A 73 24.31 18.46 -8.43
C LEU A 73 22.97 18.63 -7.69
N CYS A 74 22.26 19.74 -7.90
CA CYS A 74 20.95 19.96 -7.30
C CYS A 74 19.91 18.90 -7.72
N ILE A 75 19.93 18.44 -8.97
CA ILE A 75 19.07 17.36 -9.43
C ILE A 75 19.42 16.03 -8.74
N ALA A 76 20.71 15.74 -8.54
CA ALA A 76 21.14 14.55 -7.82
C ALA A 76 20.70 14.58 -6.35
N GLU A 77 20.85 15.72 -5.67
CA GLU A 77 20.37 15.94 -4.30
C GLU A 77 18.84 15.78 -4.20
N MET A 78 18.10 16.39 -5.13
CA MET A 78 16.63 16.24 -5.18
C MET A 78 16.22 14.79 -5.38
N ARG A 79 16.92 14.04 -6.24
CA ARG A 79 16.67 12.61 -6.46
C ARG A 79 16.89 11.81 -5.19
N GLN A 80 17.99 12.04 -4.50
CA GLN A 80 18.30 11.38 -3.23
C GLN A 80 17.25 11.70 -2.16
N SER A 81 16.84 12.96 -2.04
CA SER A 81 15.78 13.37 -1.12
C SER A 81 14.45 12.66 -1.43
N LEU A 82 14.08 12.58 -2.71
CA LEU A 82 12.87 11.87 -3.12
C LEU A 82 12.96 10.36 -2.82
N PHE A 83 14.11 9.74 -3.06
CA PHE A 83 14.35 8.34 -2.72
C PHE A 83 14.13 8.09 -1.22
N ASN A 84 14.72 8.93 -0.36
CA ASN A 84 14.59 8.80 1.08
C ASN A 84 13.13 8.94 1.55
N LEU A 85 12.38 9.90 1.00
CA LEU A 85 10.95 10.08 1.30
C LEU A 85 10.11 8.87 0.85
N LEU A 86 10.42 8.29 -0.31
CA LEU A 86 9.74 7.08 -0.78
C LEU A 86 10.03 5.88 0.13
N GLU A 87 11.27 5.72 0.59
CA GLU A 87 11.65 4.66 1.54
C GLU A 87 10.99 4.82 2.90
N GLU A 88 10.81 6.05 3.39
CA GLU A 88 10.04 6.35 4.59
C GLU A 88 8.58 5.89 4.43
N ILE A 89 7.92 6.27 3.34
CA ILE A 89 6.54 5.84 3.02
C ILE A 89 6.45 4.31 2.94
N ARG A 90 7.43 3.65 2.29
CA ARG A 90 7.48 2.19 2.20
C ARG A 90 7.58 1.55 3.58
N THR A 91 8.37 2.14 4.48
CA THR A 91 8.57 1.65 5.84
C THR A 91 7.29 1.81 6.66
N GLU A 92 6.65 2.98 6.60
CA GLU A 92 5.41 3.26 7.32
C GLU A 92 4.25 2.34 6.87
N PHE A 93 4.08 2.11 5.57
CA PHE A 93 3.08 1.16 5.08
C PHE A 93 3.34 -0.27 5.56
N ASN A 94 4.60 -0.68 5.61
CA ASN A 94 4.96 -2.00 6.13
C ASN A 94 4.73 -2.12 7.63
N TRP A 95 4.96 -1.05 8.40
CA TRP A 95 4.68 -0.99 9.83
C TRP A 95 3.17 -1.08 10.11
N ILE A 96 2.37 -0.27 9.43
CA ILE A 96 0.89 -0.30 9.53
C ILE A 96 0.36 -1.70 9.21
N ARG A 97 0.87 -2.32 8.13
CA ARG A 97 0.51 -3.69 7.77
C ARG A 97 0.89 -4.69 8.86
N GLY A 98 2.07 -4.54 9.46
CA GLY A 98 2.52 -5.40 10.57
C GLY A 98 1.60 -5.33 11.78
N ILE A 99 1.09 -4.13 12.11
CA ILE A 99 0.09 -3.96 13.19
C ILE A 99 -1.21 -4.66 12.83
N ALA A 100 -1.71 -4.48 11.61
CA ALA A 100 -2.94 -5.12 11.17
C ALA A 100 -2.82 -6.66 11.18
N ASP A 101 -1.69 -7.21 10.73
CA ASP A 101 -1.40 -8.66 10.75
C ASP A 101 -1.39 -9.22 12.18
N LEU A 102 -0.77 -8.49 13.12
CA LEU A 102 -0.76 -8.89 14.53
C LEU A 102 -2.17 -8.88 15.13
N ALA A 103 -2.92 -7.79 14.92
CA ALA A 103 -4.28 -7.65 15.44
C ALA A 103 -5.24 -8.66 14.78
N GLY A 104 -5.08 -8.96 13.49
CA GLY A 104 -5.88 -9.98 12.79
C GLY A 104 -5.64 -11.39 13.35
N LYS A 105 -4.38 -11.75 13.60
CA LYS A 105 -4.01 -13.02 14.25
C LYS A 105 -4.54 -13.12 15.68
N GLN A 106 -4.45 -12.03 16.46
CA GLN A 106 -5.01 -11.99 17.81
C GLN A 106 -6.53 -12.15 17.78
N ALA A 107 -7.24 -11.44 16.89
CA ALA A 107 -8.67 -11.60 16.71
C ALA A 107 -9.06 -13.04 16.35
N ALA A 108 -8.34 -13.65 15.39
CA ALA A 108 -8.55 -15.04 15.01
C ALA A 108 -8.35 -16.01 16.19
N GLN A 109 -7.29 -15.81 16.98
CA GLN A 109 -7.02 -16.62 18.17
C GLN A 109 -8.12 -16.44 19.24
N GLU A 110 -8.50 -15.21 19.55
CA GLU A 110 -9.52 -14.91 20.56
C GLU A 110 -10.89 -15.46 20.16
N LEU A 111 -11.32 -15.25 18.90
CA LEU A 111 -12.54 -15.86 18.35
C LEU A 111 -12.46 -17.39 18.38
N GLY A 112 -11.32 -17.98 18.00
CA GLY A 112 -11.10 -19.43 18.05
C GLY A 112 -11.27 -20.00 19.46
N ASN A 113 -10.77 -19.30 20.49
CA ASN A 113 -10.88 -19.72 21.88
C ASN A 113 -12.32 -19.78 22.40
N GLN A 114 -13.21 -18.93 21.87
CA GLN A 114 -14.62 -18.85 22.26
C GLN A 114 -15.59 -19.39 21.20
N ARG A 115 -15.07 -20.01 20.14
CA ARG A 115 -15.83 -20.46 18.96
C ARG A 115 -17.09 -21.25 19.32
N ASN A 116 -16.93 -22.27 20.15
CA ASN A 116 -18.05 -23.15 20.51
C ASN A 116 -19.12 -22.41 21.33
N GLN A 117 -18.70 -21.47 22.19
CA GLN A 117 -19.63 -20.66 22.98
C GLN A 117 -20.44 -19.74 22.05
N LEU A 118 -19.78 -19.01 21.15
CA LEU A 118 -20.45 -18.13 20.20
C LEU A 118 -21.44 -18.87 19.28
N VAL A 119 -21.06 -20.06 18.81
CA VAL A 119 -21.95 -20.91 18.00
C VAL A 119 -23.18 -21.34 18.80
N ASN A 120 -22.98 -21.77 20.05
CA ASN A 120 -24.08 -22.18 20.92
C ASN A 120 -25.03 -21.01 21.20
N ASP A 121 -24.50 -19.85 21.58
CA ASP A 121 -25.28 -18.67 21.94
C ASP A 121 -26.05 -18.13 20.74
N ALA A 122 -25.40 -18.04 19.58
CA ALA A 122 -26.07 -17.64 18.34
C ALA A 122 -27.18 -18.62 17.92
N PHE A 123 -26.98 -19.93 18.11
CA PHE A 123 -28.05 -20.90 17.88
C PHE A 123 -29.23 -20.71 18.85
N GLN A 124 -28.96 -20.46 20.14
CA GLN A 124 -30.03 -20.15 21.10
C GLN A 124 -30.76 -18.86 20.72
N GLU A 125 -30.07 -17.85 20.20
CA GLU A 125 -30.69 -16.62 19.72
C GLU A 125 -31.65 -16.88 18.55
N LEU A 126 -31.29 -17.76 17.61
CA LEU A 126 -32.21 -18.17 16.55
C LEU A 126 -33.46 -18.83 17.12
N VAL A 127 -33.30 -19.74 18.09
CA VAL A 127 -34.43 -20.42 18.75
C VAL A 127 -35.33 -19.42 19.46
N ASN A 128 -34.75 -18.46 20.18
CA ASN A 128 -35.49 -17.39 20.85
C ASN A 128 -36.23 -16.48 19.85
N SER A 129 -35.67 -16.30 18.65
CA SER A 129 -36.26 -15.56 17.54
C SER A 129 -37.34 -16.34 16.77
N GLY A 130 -37.67 -17.57 17.21
CA GLY A 130 -38.74 -18.39 16.66
C GLY A 130 -38.30 -19.49 15.69
N TYR A 131 -36.99 -19.69 15.48
CA TYR A 131 -36.50 -20.83 14.72
C TYR A 131 -36.74 -22.14 15.47
N ASN A 132 -37.57 -23.03 14.93
CA ASN A 132 -37.91 -24.31 15.54
C ASN A 132 -37.40 -25.49 14.69
N PRO A 133 -36.17 -25.98 14.92
CA PRO A 133 -35.60 -27.06 14.13
C PRO A 133 -36.37 -28.38 14.33
N PRO A 134 -36.71 -29.12 13.26
CA PRO A 134 -37.63 -30.25 13.32
C PRO A 134 -37.05 -31.53 13.94
N SER A 135 -35.74 -31.59 14.18
CA SER A 135 -35.06 -32.78 14.73
C SER A 135 -33.68 -32.46 15.30
N GLN A 136 -33.13 -33.38 16.10
CA GLN A 136 -31.75 -33.28 16.57
C GLN A 136 -30.73 -33.23 15.41
N SER A 137 -31.01 -33.90 14.29
CA SER A 137 -30.16 -33.82 13.10
C SER A 137 -30.15 -32.41 12.50
N ALA A 138 -31.29 -31.71 12.50
CA ALA A 138 -31.38 -30.33 12.02
C ALA A 138 -30.68 -29.36 12.96
N ILE A 139 -30.76 -29.58 14.27
CA ILE A 139 -29.98 -28.83 15.29
C ILE A 139 -28.48 -28.99 15.00
N ASN A 140 -28.00 -30.23 14.89
CA ASN A 140 -26.59 -30.50 14.66
C ASN A 140 -26.08 -29.90 13.33
N ALA A 141 -26.88 -29.96 12.27
CA ALA A 141 -26.56 -29.35 10.98
C ALA A 141 -26.46 -27.82 11.09
N CYS A 142 -27.44 -27.17 11.72
CA CYS A 142 -27.43 -25.72 11.93
C CYS A 142 -26.20 -25.28 12.72
N MET A 143 -25.90 -25.92 13.85
CA MET A 143 -24.72 -25.59 14.65
C MET A 143 -23.41 -25.81 13.88
N ARG A 144 -23.32 -26.87 13.07
CA ARG A 144 -22.16 -27.10 12.20
C ARG A 144 -22.01 -25.96 11.20
N ASP A 145 -23.08 -25.56 10.53
CA ASP A 145 -23.04 -24.55 9.47
C ASP A 145 -22.72 -23.17 10.06
N LEU A 146 -23.27 -22.81 11.22
CA LEU A 146 -22.87 -21.63 11.99
C LEU A 146 -21.37 -21.65 12.34
N GLY A 147 -20.87 -22.82 12.75
CA GLY A 147 -19.44 -23.02 12.98
C GLY A 147 -18.58 -22.80 11.73
N ILE A 148 -19.03 -23.26 10.57
CA ILE A 148 -18.34 -23.06 9.29
C ILE A 148 -18.26 -21.57 8.92
N PHE A 149 -19.34 -20.82 9.13
CA PHE A 149 -19.31 -19.37 8.90
C PHE A 149 -18.35 -18.65 9.86
N LEU A 150 -18.37 -19.01 11.15
CA LEU A 150 -17.44 -18.44 12.12
C LEU A 150 -15.98 -18.80 11.79
N ASP A 151 -15.72 -20.03 11.36
CA ASP A 151 -14.38 -20.46 10.93
C ASP A 151 -13.89 -19.67 9.71
N ALA A 152 -14.77 -19.36 8.76
CA ALA A 152 -14.43 -18.50 7.64
C ALA A 152 -14.05 -17.09 8.09
N ILE A 153 -14.77 -16.52 9.06
CA ILE A 153 -14.46 -15.21 9.64
C ILE A 153 -13.13 -15.25 10.40
N ILE A 154 -12.87 -16.30 11.18
CA ILE A 154 -11.59 -16.52 11.88
C ILE A 154 -10.43 -16.58 10.88
N GLU A 155 -10.57 -17.36 9.82
CA GLU A 155 -9.54 -17.47 8.78
C GLU A 155 -9.38 -16.13 8.02
N SER A 156 -10.47 -15.42 7.76
CA SER A 156 -10.43 -14.08 7.18
C SER A 156 -9.66 -13.08 8.05
N CYS A 157 -9.83 -13.12 9.37
CA CYS A 157 -9.04 -12.32 10.32
C CYS A 157 -7.55 -12.71 10.27
N ASN A 158 -7.25 -14.01 10.21
CA ASN A 158 -5.89 -14.54 10.17
C ASN A 158 -5.13 -14.18 8.87
N LEU A 159 -5.85 -14.17 7.75
CA LEU A 159 -5.29 -13.91 6.42
C LEU A 159 -5.39 -12.46 5.97
N LEU A 160 -6.17 -11.65 6.70
CA LEU A 160 -6.63 -10.33 6.26
C LEU A 160 -7.25 -10.36 4.85
N SER A 161 -8.10 -11.35 4.60
CA SER A 161 -8.67 -11.64 3.27
C SER A 161 -10.14 -12.00 3.36
N TYR A 162 -10.93 -11.62 2.35
CA TYR A 162 -12.34 -12.00 2.22
C TYR A 162 -12.55 -13.36 1.57
N GLU A 163 -11.51 -13.94 0.97
CA GLU A 163 -11.60 -15.20 0.21
C GLU A 163 -12.25 -16.36 1.00
N PRO A 164 -11.93 -16.58 2.31
CA PRO A 164 -12.59 -17.63 3.08
C PRO A 164 -14.12 -17.45 3.17
N ILE A 165 -14.58 -16.22 3.42
CA ILE A 165 -16.02 -15.89 3.50
C ILE A 165 -16.68 -16.05 2.13
N ASP A 166 -16.05 -15.53 1.06
CA ASP A 166 -16.56 -15.65 -0.30
C ASP A 166 -16.67 -17.11 -0.73
N TYR A 167 -15.71 -17.94 -0.34
CA TYR A 167 -15.74 -19.38 -0.59
C TYR A 167 -16.96 -20.03 0.09
N VAL A 168 -17.14 -19.85 1.40
CA VAL A 168 -18.28 -20.45 2.12
C VAL A 168 -19.62 -19.94 1.60
N TYR A 169 -19.73 -18.64 1.30
CA TYR A 169 -20.93 -18.06 0.72
C TYR A 169 -21.26 -18.66 -0.65
N SER A 170 -20.26 -18.83 -1.53
CA SER A 170 -20.46 -19.40 -2.87
C SER A 170 -21.09 -20.80 -2.84
N GLN A 171 -20.77 -21.61 -1.81
CA GLN A 171 -21.32 -22.96 -1.63
C GLN A 171 -22.73 -22.95 -1.02
N SER A 172 -23.06 -21.93 -0.23
CA SER A 172 -24.35 -21.83 0.47
C SER A 172 -25.43 -21.08 -0.32
N ARG A 173 -25.04 -20.19 -1.23
CA ARG A 173 -25.93 -19.30 -2.00
C ARG A 173 -27.07 -20.04 -2.71
N GLU A 174 -26.80 -21.17 -3.35
CA GLU A 174 -27.82 -21.96 -4.04
C GLU A 174 -28.46 -23.02 -3.13
N THR A 175 -27.66 -23.56 -2.20
CA THR A 175 -28.07 -24.65 -1.32
C THR A 175 -29.10 -24.19 -0.29
N PHE A 176 -28.95 -23.00 0.30
CA PHE A 176 -29.85 -22.52 1.37
C PHE A 176 -31.27 -22.29 0.87
N PRO A 177 -31.51 -21.57 -0.25
CA PRO A 177 -32.85 -21.44 -0.82
C PRO A 177 -33.45 -22.80 -1.23
N ALA A 178 -32.66 -23.70 -1.79
CA ALA A 178 -33.12 -25.03 -2.20
C ALA A 178 -33.59 -25.89 -1.01
N LEU A 179 -33.02 -25.66 0.18
CA LEU A 179 -33.41 -26.31 1.43
C LEU A 179 -34.47 -25.52 2.22
N GLY A 180 -34.96 -24.40 1.69
CA GLY A 180 -35.94 -23.53 2.37
C GLY A 180 -35.37 -22.78 3.58
N ILE A 181 -34.04 -22.58 3.62
CA ILE A 181 -33.37 -21.79 4.65
C ILE A 181 -33.43 -20.32 4.24
N GLU A 182 -34.13 -19.52 5.04
CA GLU A 182 -34.22 -18.07 4.84
C GLU A 182 -32.91 -17.37 5.18
N SER A 183 -32.51 -16.37 4.40
CA SER A 183 -31.25 -15.63 4.59
C SER A 183 -31.21 -14.86 5.92
N VAL A 184 -32.36 -14.53 6.50
CA VAL A 184 -32.47 -13.86 7.81
C VAL A 184 -31.86 -14.69 8.95
N LEU A 185 -31.86 -16.02 8.84
CA LEU A 185 -31.32 -16.92 9.87
C LEU A 185 -29.79 -16.79 10.01
N PRO A 186 -28.96 -17.02 8.97
CA PRO A 186 -27.52 -16.80 9.08
C PRO A 186 -27.18 -15.34 9.43
N GLN A 187 -27.95 -14.35 8.95
CA GLN A 187 -27.74 -12.94 9.34
C GLN A 187 -27.91 -12.71 10.83
N THR A 188 -29.03 -13.19 11.39
CA THR A 188 -29.33 -13.02 12.83
C THR A 188 -28.26 -13.68 13.69
N ALA A 189 -27.84 -14.90 13.33
CA ALA A 189 -26.80 -15.60 14.06
C ALA A 189 -25.44 -14.88 13.98
N LEU A 190 -25.04 -14.43 12.79
CA LEU A 190 -23.78 -13.71 12.60
C LEU A 190 -23.78 -12.35 13.32
N GLN A 191 -24.90 -11.63 13.28
CA GLN A 191 -25.08 -10.38 14.02
C GLN A 191 -24.98 -10.62 15.54
N HIS A 192 -25.59 -11.70 16.04
CA HIS A 192 -25.46 -12.06 17.45
C HIS A 192 -24.01 -12.37 17.83
N MET A 193 -23.27 -13.15 17.03
CA MET A 193 -21.86 -13.44 17.28
C MET A 193 -21.01 -12.16 17.28
N LYS A 194 -21.26 -11.25 16.33
CA LYS A 194 -20.62 -9.94 16.24
C LYS A 194 -20.81 -9.13 17.52
N ASP A 195 -22.05 -9.05 18.02
CA ASP A 195 -22.37 -8.22 19.18
C ASP A 195 -21.86 -8.83 20.52
N ASN A 196 -21.57 -10.13 20.56
CA ASN A 196 -21.27 -10.87 21.79
C ASN A 196 -19.86 -11.47 21.85
N HIS A 197 -18.98 -11.22 20.87
CA HIS A 197 -17.62 -11.78 20.87
C HIS A 197 -16.67 -11.17 21.91
N ASN A 198 -17.03 -10.06 22.58
CA ASN A 198 -16.25 -9.46 23.69
C ASN A 198 -14.73 -9.30 23.44
N LEU A 199 -14.33 -8.95 22.21
CA LEU A 199 -12.94 -8.80 21.81
C LEU A 199 -12.41 -7.43 22.27
N GLY A 200 -11.09 -7.29 22.41
CA GLY A 200 -10.46 -5.99 22.66
C GLY A 200 -10.69 -4.99 21.51
N ILE A 201 -10.56 -3.68 21.75
CA ILE A 201 -10.93 -2.63 20.76
C ILE A 201 -10.34 -2.89 19.37
N GLU A 202 -9.03 -3.19 19.29
CA GLU A 202 -8.35 -3.39 18.01
C GLU A 202 -8.70 -4.72 17.35
N THR A 203 -8.82 -5.81 18.12
CA THR A 203 -9.20 -7.13 17.59
C THR A 203 -10.67 -7.16 17.17
N ALA A 204 -11.54 -6.49 17.95
CA ALA A 204 -12.95 -6.26 17.64
C ALA A 204 -13.12 -5.49 16.33
N ARG A 205 -12.34 -4.42 16.11
CA ARG A 205 -12.42 -3.65 14.87
C ARG A 205 -12.17 -4.52 13.63
N ILE A 206 -11.17 -5.41 13.67
CA ILE A 206 -10.87 -6.31 12.56
C ILE A 206 -11.93 -7.40 12.42
N ALA A 207 -12.32 -8.06 13.52
CA ALA A 207 -13.35 -9.09 13.49
C ALA A 207 -14.69 -8.53 12.97
N ASN A 208 -15.13 -7.39 13.48
CA ASN A 208 -16.37 -6.74 13.08
C ASN A 208 -16.40 -6.40 11.59
N HIS A 209 -15.26 -6.00 11.02
CA HIS A 209 -15.15 -5.77 9.58
C HIS A 209 -15.50 -7.02 8.76
N TYR A 210 -15.03 -8.20 9.19
CA TYR A 210 -15.33 -9.46 8.53
C TYR A 210 -16.73 -9.99 8.84
N PHE A 211 -17.26 -9.78 10.05
CA PHE A 211 -18.68 -10.04 10.35
C PHE A 211 -19.60 -9.19 9.46
N ASP A 212 -19.34 -7.89 9.35
CA ASP A 212 -20.12 -6.98 8.51
C ASP A 212 -20.12 -7.42 7.05
N TYR A 213 -18.96 -7.80 6.53
CA TYR A 213 -18.86 -8.34 5.17
C TYR A 213 -19.65 -9.63 4.99
N ALA A 214 -19.57 -10.57 5.95
CA ALA A 214 -20.30 -11.83 5.89
C ALA A 214 -21.83 -11.61 5.96
N ILE A 215 -22.31 -10.72 6.81
CA ILE A 215 -23.74 -10.39 6.96
C ILE A 215 -24.30 -9.79 5.66
N GLN A 216 -23.57 -8.86 5.04
CA GLN A 216 -23.97 -8.21 3.78
C GLN A 216 -24.10 -9.19 2.61
N LYS A 217 -23.47 -10.37 2.65
CA LYS A 217 -23.62 -11.38 1.60
C LYS A 217 -25.00 -12.03 1.60
N PHE A 218 -25.69 -12.00 2.74
CA PHE A 218 -27.02 -12.60 2.88
C PHE A 218 -28.17 -11.62 2.65
N ASP A 219 -27.87 -10.34 2.40
CA ASP A 219 -28.84 -9.33 1.93
C ASP A 219 -29.22 -9.59 0.46
#